data_AF-A0A4U8WEV1-F1
#
_entry.id   AF-A0A4U8WEV1-F1
#
_cell.length_a   1.000
_cell.length_b   1.000
_cell.length_c   1.000
_cell.angle_alpha   90.00
_cell.angle_beta   90.00
_cell.angle_gamma   90.00
#
_symmetry.space_group_name_H-M   'P 1'
#
loop_
_entity.id
_entity.type
_entity.pdbx_description
1 polymer ?
#
loop_
_entity_poly.entity_id
_entity_poly.type
_entity_poly.pdbx_seq_one_letter_code
_entity_poly.pdbx_strand_id
1 'polypeptide(L)'
;MNYERGAIVADNAQGESAVTPIDGNPNETFIKVLTPPTGEQKAFIHTHFEGSTMSPIFSFDDLGVFDAIHFQRFTNNKPLDKLTIMVISKAGIFALRVDNSVRFYNAGGEMMTNEEVMRKEFNGDLQEKVNVTYGDVIKQVAKVLPEFGLSLYKATDDQLNSWNKVVYDPATDTVNEIPCN
;
A
#
# COMPACT_ATOMS: atom_id res chain seq x y z
N MET A 1 -9.97 -0.83 18.07
CA MET A 1 -8.64 -1.34 18.46
C MET A 1 -7.70 -0.15 18.44
N ASN A 2 -6.78 -0.01 19.39
CA ASN A 2 -5.92 1.19 19.50
C ASN A 2 -4.51 0.98 18.91
N TYR A 3 -4.29 -0.10 18.17
CA TYR A 3 -3.00 -0.43 17.58
C TYR A 3 -3.17 -1.15 16.25
N GLU A 4 -2.13 -1.11 15.43
CA GLU A 4 -2.11 -1.73 14.11
C GLU A 4 -1.94 -3.26 14.21
N ARG A 5 -2.66 -3.98 13.35
CA ARG A 5 -2.57 -5.44 13.23
C ARG A 5 -2.22 -5.80 11.81
N GLY A 6 -1.53 -6.91 11.61
CA GLY A 6 -1.09 -7.27 10.26
C GLY A 6 -0.52 -8.66 10.14
N ALA A 7 -0.28 -9.06 8.90
CA ALA A 7 0.31 -10.33 8.56
C ALA A 7 1.18 -10.19 7.31
N ILE A 8 2.30 -10.91 7.29
CA ILE A 8 3.10 -11.12 6.09
C ILE A 8 2.71 -12.46 5.46
N VAL A 9 2.79 -12.52 4.14
CA VAL A 9 2.66 -13.76 3.38
C VAL A 9 3.98 -14.02 2.66
N ALA A 10 4.56 -15.19 2.88
CA ALA A 10 5.79 -15.63 2.25
C ALA A 10 5.65 -17.03 1.67
N ASP A 11 6.29 -17.30 0.54
CA ASP A 11 6.40 -18.65 -0.01
C ASP A 11 7.45 -19.44 0.79
N ASN A 12 7.15 -20.68 1.19
CA ASN A 12 8.11 -21.58 1.83
C ASN A 12 9.01 -22.24 0.75
N ALA A 13 9.98 -23.06 1.19
CA ALA A 13 10.90 -23.75 0.27
C ALA A 13 10.18 -24.71 -0.71
N GLN A 14 8.93 -25.06 -0.44
CA GLN A 14 8.06 -25.91 -1.27
C GLN A 14 7.13 -25.08 -2.18
N GLY A 15 7.20 -23.75 -2.13
CA GLY A 15 6.36 -22.83 -2.90
C GLY A 15 4.96 -22.62 -2.33
N GLU A 16 4.68 -23.13 -1.13
CA GLU A 16 3.41 -22.94 -0.43
C GLU A 16 3.44 -21.65 0.38
N SER A 17 2.31 -20.98 0.50
CA SER A 17 2.23 -19.68 1.18
C SER A 17 1.94 -19.86 2.67
N ALA A 18 2.81 -19.33 3.51
CA ALA A 18 2.59 -19.21 4.94
C ALA A 18 2.17 -17.78 5.28
N VAL A 19 1.19 -17.66 6.18
CA VAL A 19 0.75 -16.39 6.75
C VAL A 19 1.32 -16.28 8.16
N THR A 20 2.08 -15.23 8.42
CA THR A 20 2.69 -14.98 9.74
C THR A 20 2.13 -13.67 10.30
N PRO A 21 1.41 -13.70 11.43
CA PRO A 21 0.96 -12.48 12.10
C PRO A 21 2.15 -11.65 12.57
N ILE A 22 2.05 -10.34 12.41
CA ILE A 22 3.05 -9.35 12.83
C ILE A 22 2.37 -8.18 13.55
N ASP A 23 1.37 -8.46 14.37
CA ASP A 23 0.63 -7.45 15.11
C ASP A 23 1.55 -6.45 15.84
N GLY A 24 1.20 -5.17 15.78
CA GLY A 24 1.90 -4.11 16.48
C GLY A 24 1.71 -4.17 18.00
N ASN A 25 2.48 -3.36 18.72
CA ASN A 25 2.31 -3.21 20.16
C ASN A 25 1.08 -2.34 20.45
N PRO A 26 0.24 -2.67 21.46
CA PRO A 26 -0.86 -1.80 21.92
C PRO A 26 -0.46 -0.35 22.28
N ASN A 27 0.83 -0.10 22.51
CA ASN A 27 1.39 1.22 22.84
C ASN A 27 2.10 1.89 21.65
N GLU A 28 2.06 1.30 20.47
CA GLU A 28 2.67 1.85 19.24
C GLU A 28 1.58 2.09 18.19
N THR A 29 1.82 3.09 17.35
CA THR A 29 0.93 3.46 16.23
C THR A 29 1.37 2.87 14.90
N PHE A 30 2.25 1.88 14.92
CA PHE A 30 2.86 1.30 13.71
C PHE A 30 3.18 -0.18 13.92
N ILE A 31 3.39 -0.90 12.82
CA ILE A 31 3.96 -2.24 12.80
C ILE A 31 5.37 -2.22 12.22
N LYS A 32 6.27 -3.02 12.78
CA LYS A 32 7.58 -3.28 12.18
C LYS A 32 7.46 -4.42 11.17
N VAL A 33 7.64 -4.12 9.89
CA VAL A 33 7.70 -5.12 8.83
C VAL A 33 9.16 -5.42 8.51
N LEU A 34 9.57 -6.67 8.74
CA LEU A 34 10.89 -7.15 8.33
C LEU A 34 10.78 -7.79 6.96
N THR A 35 11.54 -7.28 5.99
CA THR A 35 11.61 -7.84 4.64
C THR A 35 12.89 -8.67 4.48
N PRO A 36 12.84 -10.00 4.48
CA PRO A 36 14.04 -10.83 4.42
C PRO A 36 14.73 -10.73 3.05
N PRO A 37 16.07 -10.82 3.00
CA PRO A 37 16.82 -10.70 1.74
C PRO A 37 16.60 -11.88 0.78
N THR A 38 15.87 -12.91 1.20
CA THR A 38 15.52 -14.09 0.38
C THR A 38 14.49 -13.79 -0.73
N GLY A 39 13.75 -12.68 -0.61
CA GLY A 39 12.65 -12.36 -1.53
C GLY A 39 11.43 -13.29 -1.42
N GLU A 40 11.29 -14.12 -0.39
CA GLU A 40 10.13 -15.02 -0.29
C GLU A 40 8.82 -14.30 0.07
N GLN A 41 8.92 -13.17 0.78
CA GLN A 41 7.77 -12.33 1.10
C GLN A 41 7.14 -11.83 -0.20
N LYS A 42 5.81 -11.92 -0.28
CA LYS A 42 5.02 -11.52 -1.45
C LYS A 42 3.85 -10.62 -1.12
N ALA A 43 3.34 -10.69 0.10
CA ALA A 43 2.28 -9.81 0.52
C ALA A 43 2.44 -9.32 1.95
N PHE A 44 1.85 -8.16 2.20
CA PHE A 44 1.68 -7.58 3.51
C PHE A 44 0.23 -7.11 3.63
N ILE A 45 -0.42 -7.47 4.72
CA ILE A 45 -1.81 -7.08 4.99
C ILE A 45 -1.80 -6.41 6.35
N HIS A 46 -2.39 -5.23 6.48
CA HIS A 46 -2.51 -4.56 7.77
C HIS A 46 -3.81 -3.78 7.94
N THR A 47 -4.05 -3.38 9.17
CA THR A 47 -5.19 -2.54 9.56
C THR A 47 -4.68 -1.28 10.23
N HIS A 48 -5.17 -0.13 9.81
CA HIS A 48 -4.93 1.10 10.56
C HIS A 48 -5.91 1.21 11.74
N PHE A 49 -5.43 1.71 12.88
CA PHE A 49 -6.30 2.09 13.99
C PHE A 49 -6.92 3.47 13.72
N GLU A 50 -7.98 3.80 14.45
CA GLU A 50 -8.64 5.09 14.32
C GLU A 50 -7.82 6.19 15.01
N GLY A 51 -7.15 7.00 14.20
CA GLY A 51 -6.38 8.16 14.68
C GLY A 51 -6.38 9.28 13.65
N SER A 52 -6.33 10.53 14.12
CA SER A 52 -6.33 11.72 13.27
C SER A 52 -5.08 11.85 12.38
N THR A 53 -4.06 11.04 12.63
CA THR A 53 -2.78 11.04 11.91
C THR A 53 -2.58 9.80 11.03
N MET A 54 -3.53 8.86 11.00
CA MET A 54 -3.42 7.62 10.22
C MET A 54 -4.30 7.71 8.97
N SER A 55 -3.68 7.43 7.81
CA SER A 55 -4.37 7.34 6.52
C SER A 55 -5.33 6.15 6.55
N PRO A 56 -6.59 6.26 6.10
CA PRO A 56 -7.50 5.11 6.00
C PRO A 56 -7.11 4.12 4.90
N ILE A 57 -6.05 4.39 4.13
CA ILE A 57 -5.66 3.55 3.00
C ILE A 57 -4.16 3.26 3.07
N PHE A 58 -3.32 3.89 2.27
CA PHE A 58 -1.88 3.72 2.32
C PHE A 58 -1.21 5.01 2.77
N SER A 59 -0.16 4.86 3.55
CA SER A 59 0.81 5.89 3.88
C SER A 59 2.02 5.81 2.94
N PHE A 60 2.87 6.82 2.98
CA PHE A 60 4.15 6.77 2.27
C PHE A 60 5.05 5.64 2.79
N ASP A 61 4.99 5.34 4.09
CA ASP A 61 5.79 4.26 4.71
C ASP A 61 5.37 2.88 4.20
N ASP A 62 4.09 2.69 3.86
CA ASP A 62 3.61 1.48 3.21
C ASP A 62 4.24 1.30 1.81
N LEU A 63 4.50 2.40 1.09
CA LEU A 63 5.21 2.34 -0.19
C LEU A 63 6.66 1.90 0.00
N GLY A 64 7.32 2.38 1.06
CA GLY A 64 8.68 1.96 1.40
C GLY A 64 8.76 0.46 1.74
N VAL A 65 7.78 -0.06 2.49
CA VAL A 65 7.67 -1.51 2.73
C VAL A 65 7.41 -2.26 1.42
N PHE A 66 6.54 -1.75 0.56
CA PHE A 66 6.22 -2.41 -0.72
C PHE A 66 7.42 -2.47 -1.65
N ASP A 67 8.16 -1.37 -1.74
CA ASP A 67 9.39 -1.29 -2.51
C ASP A 67 10.43 -2.26 -1.97
N ALA A 68 10.63 -2.32 -0.65
CA ALA A 68 11.56 -3.28 -0.06
C ALA A 68 11.20 -4.74 -0.46
N ILE A 69 9.91 -5.11 -0.42
CA ILE A 69 9.47 -6.45 -0.84
C ILE A 69 9.72 -6.64 -2.34
N HIS A 70 9.35 -5.66 -3.16
CA HIS A 70 9.56 -5.69 -4.61
C HIS A 70 11.04 -5.85 -4.98
N PHE A 71 11.90 -5.04 -4.39
CA PHE A 71 13.35 -5.06 -4.58
C PHE A 71 13.94 -6.43 -4.23
N GLN A 72 13.60 -6.98 -3.05
CA GLN A 72 14.11 -8.29 -2.66
C GLN A 72 13.62 -9.40 -3.60
N ARG A 73 12.37 -9.34 -4.07
CA ARG A 73 11.88 -10.30 -5.07
C ARG A 73 12.59 -10.16 -6.41
N PHE A 74 12.72 -8.93 -6.91
CA PHE A 74 13.35 -8.64 -8.20
C PHE A 74 14.81 -9.12 -8.22
N THR A 75 15.59 -8.77 -7.20
CA THR A 75 17.01 -9.14 -7.10
C THR A 75 17.25 -10.64 -6.88
N ASN A 76 16.27 -11.36 -6.31
CA ASN A 76 16.32 -12.81 -6.13
C ASN A 76 15.59 -13.60 -7.24
N ASN A 77 15.24 -12.98 -8.38
CA ASN A 77 14.53 -13.61 -9.49
C ASN A 77 13.21 -14.31 -9.08
N LYS A 78 12.48 -13.74 -8.12
CA LYS A 78 11.19 -14.24 -7.67
C LYS A 78 10.05 -13.65 -8.52
N PRO A 79 8.93 -14.38 -8.71
CA PRO A 79 7.79 -13.86 -9.47
C PRO A 79 7.22 -12.57 -8.86
N LEU A 80 7.09 -11.52 -9.66
CA LEU A 80 6.59 -10.20 -9.22
C LEU A 80 5.06 -10.05 -9.36
N ASP A 81 4.42 -10.93 -10.11
CA ASP A 81 2.95 -11.00 -10.29
C ASP A 81 2.19 -11.35 -9.01
N LYS A 82 2.89 -11.88 -8.00
CA LYS A 82 2.35 -12.22 -6.67
C LYS A 82 2.41 -11.08 -5.64
N LEU A 83 2.90 -9.89 -6.03
CA LEU A 83 3.11 -8.77 -5.11
C LEU A 83 1.81 -8.03 -4.80
N THR A 84 1.46 -7.94 -3.52
CA THR A 84 0.27 -7.18 -3.08
C THR A 84 0.47 -6.64 -1.67
N ILE A 85 0.14 -5.37 -1.43
CA ILE A 85 -0.12 -4.87 -0.08
C ILE A 85 -1.59 -4.55 0.06
N MET A 86 -2.19 -4.95 1.17
CA MET A 86 -3.60 -4.72 1.46
C MET A 86 -3.78 -3.97 2.78
N VAL A 87 -4.70 -3.02 2.80
CA VAL A 87 -5.14 -2.34 4.02
C VAL A 87 -6.62 -2.57 4.24
N ILE A 88 -6.97 -2.93 5.46
CA ILE A 88 -8.35 -2.99 5.94
C ILE A 88 -8.61 -1.78 6.82
N SER A 89 -9.58 -0.95 6.45
CA SER A 89 -9.94 0.25 7.20
C SER A 89 -11.45 0.48 7.23
N LYS A 90 -11.87 1.54 7.93
CA LYS A 90 -13.27 2.00 7.93
C LYS A 90 -13.77 2.46 6.56
N ALA A 91 -12.88 2.85 5.65
CA ALA A 91 -13.26 3.27 4.31
C ALA A 91 -13.43 2.07 3.34
N GLY A 92 -13.09 0.86 3.79
CA GLY A 92 -13.15 -0.38 3.02
C GLY A 92 -11.82 -1.12 3.04
N ILE A 93 -11.73 -2.15 2.19
CA ILE A 93 -10.52 -2.94 1.98
C ILE A 93 -9.87 -2.47 0.69
N PHE A 94 -8.60 -2.10 0.75
CA PHE A 94 -7.83 -1.58 -0.36
C PHE A 94 -6.60 -2.43 -0.64
N ALA A 95 -6.17 -2.49 -1.89
CA ALA A 95 -4.95 -3.18 -2.29
C ALA A 95 -4.12 -2.33 -3.26
N LEU A 96 -2.80 -2.42 -3.14
CA LEU A 96 -1.84 -1.92 -4.12
C LEU A 96 -1.36 -3.04 -5.02
N ARG A 97 -1.30 -2.73 -6.31
CA ARG A 97 -0.66 -3.58 -7.33
C ARG A 97 0.42 -2.79 -8.04
N VAL A 98 1.53 -3.46 -8.34
CA VAL A 98 2.57 -2.93 -9.23
C VAL A 98 2.11 -3.13 -10.68
N ASP A 99 1.68 -2.06 -11.33
CA ASP A 99 1.27 -2.08 -12.73
C ASP A 99 2.46 -1.80 -13.67
N ASN A 100 3.50 -1.09 -13.18
CA ASN A 100 4.74 -0.84 -13.90
C ASN A 100 5.96 -1.10 -13.00
N SER A 101 6.53 -2.30 -13.12
CA SER A 101 7.64 -2.75 -12.27
C SER A 101 8.93 -1.94 -12.44
N VAL A 102 9.22 -1.43 -13.64
CA VAL A 102 10.43 -0.63 -13.88
C VAL A 102 10.29 0.75 -13.23
N ARG A 103 9.11 1.37 -13.38
CA ARG A 103 8.80 2.64 -12.72
C ARG A 103 8.84 2.49 -11.20
N PHE A 104 8.25 1.43 -10.66
CA PHE A 104 8.23 1.21 -9.22
C PHE A 104 9.63 0.98 -8.64
N TYR A 105 10.46 0.18 -9.32
CA TYR A 105 11.87 0.00 -8.93
C TYR A 105 12.65 1.32 -8.91
N ASN A 106 12.46 2.18 -9.91
CA ASN A 106 13.13 3.49 -9.95
C ASN A 106 12.63 4.42 -8.85
N ALA A 107 11.30 4.47 -8.64
CA ALA A 107 10.69 5.23 -7.57
C ALA A 107 11.20 4.77 -6.19
N GLY A 108 11.41 3.46 -5.99
CA GLY A 108 12.09 2.90 -4.82
C GLY A 108 13.46 3.51 -4.53
N GLY A 109 14.32 3.55 -5.55
CA GLY A 109 15.64 4.20 -5.45
C GLY A 109 15.55 5.68 -5.11
N GLU A 110 14.54 6.39 -5.64
CA GLU A 110 14.30 7.79 -5.31
C GLU A 110 13.77 7.96 -3.88
N MET A 111 12.89 7.07 -3.39
CA MET A 111 12.38 7.11 -2.02
C MET A 111 13.51 7.01 -0.99
N MET A 112 14.58 6.26 -1.28
CA MET A 112 15.75 6.16 -0.40
C MET A 112 16.61 7.43 -0.37
N THR A 113 16.63 8.22 -1.45
CA THR A 113 17.56 9.36 -1.61
C THR A 113 16.88 10.72 -1.44
N ASN A 114 15.58 10.81 -1.72
CA ASN A 114 14.76 12.03 -1.71
C ASN A 114 13.49 11.88 -0.86
N GLU A 115 13.54 11.04 0.19
CA GLU A 115 12.38 10.64 1.00
C GLU A 115 11.48 11.82 1.42
N GLU A 116 12.06 12.89 1.95
CA GLU A 116 11.29 14.03 2.48
C GLU A 116 10.49 14.74 1.37
N VAL A 117 11.07 14.88 0.17
CA VAL A 117 10.43 15.54 -0.97
C VAL A 117 9.29 14.66 -1.47
N MET A 118 9.56 13.37 -1.70
CA MET A 118 8.55 12.44 -2.19
C MET A 118 7.40 12.24 -1.18
N ARG A 119 7.69 12.23 0.11
CA ARG A 119 6.67 12.18 1.17
C ARG A 119 5.79 13.43 1.15
N LYS A 120 6.37 14.61 0.88
CA LYS A 120 5.60 15.84 0.71
C LYS A 120 4.69 15.75 -0.52
N GLU A 121 5.23 15.32 -1.65
CA GLU A 121 4.45 15.14 -2.89
C GLU A 121 3.32 14.13 -2.72
N PHE A 122 3.60 13.00 -2.06
CA PHE A 122 2.61 11.98 -1.70
C PHE A 122 1.46 12.56 -0.88
N ASN A 123 1.75 13.39 0.12
CA ASN A 123 0.72 14.02 0.94
C ASN A 123 0.05 15.24 0.28
N GLY A 124 0.70 15.88 -0.69
CA GLY A 124 0.20 16.96 -1.55
C GLY A 124 -0.98 17.75 -0.98
N ASP A 125 -2.15 17.56 -1.59
CA ASP A 125 -3.40 18.28 -1.31
C ASP A 125 -3.87 18.18 0.16
N LEU A 126 -3.38 17.21 0.93
CA LEU A 126 -3.74 17.01 2.33
C LEU A 126 -3.02 17.98 3.27
N GLN A 127 -1.84 18.49 2.91
CA GLN A 127 -1.03 19.35 3.78
C GLN A 127 -1.70 20.70 4.06
N GLU A 128 -2.50 21.18 3.12
CA GLU A 128 -3.18 22.48 3.19
C GLU A 128 -4.57 22.37 3.84
N LYS A 129 -5.05 21.16 4.12
CA LYS A 129 -6.39 20.93 4.64
C LYS A 129 -6.43 20.93 6.16
N VAL A 130 -7.29 21.80 6.70
CA VAL A 130 -7.57 21.87 8.15
C VAL A 130 -8.37 20.64 8.62
N ASN A 131 -9.31 20.15 7.81
CA ASN A 131 -10.14 18.98 8.11
C ASN A 131 -10.04 17.96 6.97
N VAL A 132 -9.22 16.93 7.16
CA VAL A 132 -9.02 15.86 6.18
C VAL A 132 -10.12 14.79 6.32
N THR A 133 -10.78 14.46 5.21
CA THR A 133 -11.77 13.37 5.14
C THR A 133 -11.16 12.12 4.47
N TYR A 134 -11.81 10.96 4.61
CA TYR A 134 -11.37 9.75 3.91
C TYR A 134 -11.41 9.92 2.38
N GLY A 135 -12.39 10.65 1.85
CA GLY A 135 -12.47 10.95 0.41
C GLY A 135 -11.28 11.78 -0.08
N ASP A 136 -10.79 12.71 0.75
CA ASP A 136 -9.60 13.49 0.43
C ASP A 136 -8.36 12.62 0.33
N VAL A 137 -8.17 11.72 1.29
CA VAL A 137 -7.02 10.81 1.30
C VAL A 137 -7.09 9.84 0.12
N ILE A 138 -8.27 9.27 -0.17
CA ILE A 138 -8.48 8.40 -1.33
C ILE A 138 -8.15 9.14 -2.63
N LYS A 139 -8.60 10.39 -2.78
CA LYS A 139 -8.29 11.21 -3.95
C LYS A 139 -6.79 11.46 -4.09
N GLN A 140 -6.13 11.90 -3.02
CA GLN A 140 -4.70 12.21 -3.06
C GLN A 140 -3.86 10.96 -3.39
N VAL A 141 -4.14 9.84 -2.73
CA VAL A 141 -3.41 8.59 -2.98
C VAL A 141 -3.68 8.06 -4.39
N ALA A 142 -4.93 8.08 -4.87
CA ALA A 142 -5.27 7.66 -6.24
C ALA A 142 -4.63 8.56 -7.31
N LYS A 143 -4.45 9.84 -7.02
CA LYS A 143 -3.76 10.82 -7.87
C LYS A 143 -2.27 10.52 -8.00
N VAL A 144 -1.60 10.21 -6.88
CA VAL A 144 -0.13 10.11 -6.83
C VAL A 144 0.41 8.71 -7.16
N LEU A 145 -0.26 7.63 -6.75
CA LEU A 145 0.25 6.26 -6.97
C LEU A 145 0.70 5.91 -8.41
N PRO A 146 0.04 6.40 -9.49
CA PRO A 146 0.51 6.15 -10.85
C PRO A 146 1.92 6.67 -11.15
N GLU A 147 2.38 7.70 -10.44
CA GLU A 147 3.75 8.24 -10.54
C GLU A 147 4.78 7.24 -10.02
N PHE A 148 4.39 6.41 -9.05
CA PHE A 148 5.18 5.29 -8.52
C PHE A 148 5.02 4.01 -9.37
N GLY A 149 4.17 3.99 -10.40
CA GLY A 149 3.87 2.77 -11.16
C GLY A 149 2.96 1.79 -10.42
N LEU A 150 2.20 2.29 -9.44
CA LEU A 150 1.26 1.55 -8.64
C LEU A 150 -0.18 1.87 -9.05
N SER A 151 -1.08 0.94 -8.82
CA SER A 151 -2.53 1.18 -8.90
C SER A 151 -3.24 0.78 -7.62
N LEU A 152 -4.24 1.57 -7.27
CA LEU A 152 -5.11 1.36 -6.12
C LEU A 152 -6.35 0.57 -6.54
N TYR A 153 -6.68 -0.43 -5.75
CA TYR A 153 -7.89 -1.23 -5.90
C TYR A 153 -8.67 -1.22 -4.60
N LYS A 154 -9.98 -1.27 -4.69
CA LYS A 154 -10.90 -1.35 -3.56
C LYS A 154 -11.80 -2.57 -3.72
N ALA A 155 -11.92 -3.37 -2.67
CA ALA A 155 -12.82 -4.52 -2.68
C ALA A 155 -14.27 -4.03 -2.69
N THR A 156 -15.13 -4.74 -3.42
CA THR A 156 -16.58 -4.44 -3.46
C THR A 156 -17.33 -5.02 -2.26
N ASP A 157 -16.74 -6.02 -1.61
CA ASP A 157 -17.28 -6.69 -0.43
C ASP A 157 -16.16 -7.23 0.48
N ASP A 158 -16.52 -7.57 1.72
CA ASP A 158 -15.59 -8.09 2.73
C ASP A 158 -15.16 -9.55 2.48
N GLN A 159 -15.76 -10.22 1.49
CA GLN A 159 -15.38 -11.57 1.06
C GLN A 159 -14.31 -11.55 -0.03
N LEU A 160 -13.90 -10.35 -0.49
CA LEU A 160 -12.89 -10.12 -1.51
C LEU A 160 -13.23 -10.75 -2.87
N ASN A 161 -14.53 -10.91 -3.17
CA ASN A 161 -14.98 -11.59 -4.40
C ASN A 161 -14.73 -10.77 -5.66
N SER A 162 -14.80 -9.45 -5.56
CA SER A 162 -14.58 -8.53 -6.68
C SER A 162 -13.94 -7.22 -6.24
N TRP A 163 -13.33 -6.53 -7.21
CA TRP A 163 -12.51 -5.35 -6.99
C TRP A 163 -12.83 -4.26 -8.02
N ASN A 164 -12.76 -3.02 -7.58
CA ASN A 164 -12.77 -1.85 -8.45
C ASN A 164 -11.37 -1.23 -8.48
N LYS A 165 -10.87 -0.88 -9.66
CA LYS A 165 -9.71 0.00 -9.80
C LYS A 165 -10.15 1.42 -9.45
N VAL A 166 -9.43 2.06 -8.54
CA VAL A 166 -9.68 3.43 -8.09
C VAL A 166 -8.82 4.37 -8.94
N VAL A 167 -9.46 5.25 -9.72
CA VAL A 167 -8.79 6.11 -10.71
C VAL A 167 -9.13 7.57 -10.45
N TYR A 168 -8.10 8.39 -10.34
CA TYR A 168 -8.25 9.85 -10.32
C TYR A 168 -8.52 10.40 -11.72
N ASP A 169 -9.54 11.25 -11.86
CA ASP A 169 -9.82 11.99 -13.07
C ASP A 169 -9.41 13.48 -12.90
N PRO A 170 -8.34 13.93 -13.56
CA PRO A 170 -7.85 15.29 -13.45
C PRO A 170 -8.78 16.33 -14.10
N ALA A 171 -9.67 15.93 -15.02
CA ALA A 171 -10.58 16.86 -15.70
C ALA A 171 -11.73 17.29 -14.78
N THR A 172 -12.15 16.41 -13.87
CA THR A 172 -13.25 16.65 -12.92
C THR A 172 -12.77 16.84 -11.48
N ASP A 173 -11.49 16.58 -11.20
CA ASP A 173 -10.92 16.52 -9.85
C ASP A 173 -11.66 15.54 -8.93
N THR A 174 -12.06 14.39 -9.48
CA THR A 174 -12.79 13.34 -8.76
C THR A 174 -12.12 11.98 -8.85
N VAL A 175 -12.63 11.03 -8.06
CA VAL A 175 -12.21 9.63 -8.10
C VAL A 175 -13.35 8.79 -8.66
N ASN A 176 -13.01 7.92 -9.61
CA ASN A 176 -13.90 6.94 -10.20
C ASN A 176 -13.49 5.53 -9.77
N GLU A 177 -14.49 4.67 -9.57
CA GLU A 177 -14.29 3.23 -9.32
C GLU A 177 -14.68 2.46 -10.59
N ILE A 178 -13.72 1.76 -11.20
CA ILE A 178 -13.91 0.99 -12.44
C ILE A 178 -13.87 -0.51 -12.11
N PRO A 179 -14.93 -1.29 -12.35
CA PRO A 179 -14.92 -2.73 -12.09
C PRO A 179 -13.79 -3.48 -12.82
N CYS A 180 -13.11 -4.34 -12.07
CA CYS A 180 -12.14 -5.30 -12.60
C CYS A 180 -12.87 -6.61 -12.89
N ASN A 181 -13.44 -6.73 -14.09
CA ASN A 181 -14.06 -7.99 -14.55
C ASN A 181 -13.02 -9.06 -14.89
#